data_AF-A0A8J5CT99-F1
#
_entry.id   AF-A0A8J5CT99-F1
#
_cell.length_a   1.000
_cell.length_b   1.000
_cell.length_c   1.000
_cell.angle_alpha   90.00
_cell.angle_beta   90.00
_cell.angle_gamma   90.00
#
_symmetry.space_group_name_H-M   'P 1'
#
loop_
_entity.id
_entity.type
_entity.pdbx_description
1 polymer ?
#
loop_
_entity_poly.entity_id
_entity_poly.type
_entity_poly.pdbx_seq_one_letter_code
_entity_poly.pdbx_strand_id
1 'polypeptide(L)'
;MTLPAIAELPAVSIFDGGRVAGGYIMSSEQERRELDERARRGETVVPGGTGGKSLEAQERLAEGRSRGGQTRREQLGTEGYQEMGRKGGLSTTEESGEERAQREGIPIKVEVHEARRD
;
A
#
# COMPACT_ATOMS: atom_id res chain seq x y z
N MET A 1 -24.75 -26.49 -34.82
CA MET A 1 -24.95 -25.77 -33.55
C MET A 1 -23.57 -25.50 -32.97
N THR A 2 -23.09 -24.27 -33.07
CA THR A 2 -21.74 -23.86 -32.65
C THR A 2 -21.89 -22.81 -31.56
N LEU A 3 -21.35 -23.09 -30.37
CA LEU A 3 -21.27 -22.14 -29.26
C LEU A 3 -20.26 -21.03 -29.60
N PRO A 4 -20.55 -19.74 -29.38
CA PRO A 4 -19.55 -18.69 -29.50
C PRO A 4 -18.66 -18.64 -28.26
N ALA A 5 -17.38 -18.33 -28.51
CA ALA A 5 -16.32 -18.18 -27.53
C ALA A 5 -16.59 -17.03 -26.54
N ILE A 6 -16.19 -17.25 -25.29
CA ILE A 6 -16.21 -16.26 -24.22
C ILE A 6 -15.16 -15.20 -24.56
N ALA A 7 -15.60 -14.03 -25.02
CA ALA A 7 -14.74 -12.89 -25.27
C ALA A 7 -14.21 -12.35 -23.93
N GLU A 8 -12.89 -12.16 -23.89
CA GLU A 8 -12.15 -11.56 -22.78
C GLU A 8 -12.73 -10.20 -22.40
N LEU A 9 -13.00 -10.02 -21.11
CA LEU A 9 -13.36 -8.72 -20.55
C LEU A 9 -12.08 -7.88 -20.44
N PRO A 10 -11.95 -6.70 -21.08
CA PRO A 10 -10.94 -5.74 -20.66
C PRO A 10 -11.28 -5.25 -19.26
N ALA A 11 -10.39 -5.53 -18.30
CA ALA A 11 -10.56 -5.12 -16.91
C ALA A 11 -10.57 -3.59 -16.78
N VAL A 12 -11.58 -3.12 -16.05
CA VAL A 12 -12.01 -1.72 -15.90
C VAL A 12 -10.96 -0.84 -15.21
N SER A 13 -10.85 0.39 -15.70
CA SER A 13 -10.13 1.55 -15.13
C SER A 13 -10.77 2.09 -13.85
N ILE A 14 -9.97 2.44 -12.83
CA ILE A 14 -10.43 3.28 -11.70
C ILE A 14 -9.40 4.39 -11.43
N PHE A 15 -9.83 5.63 -11.64
CA PHE A 15 -9.24 6.85 -11.08
C PHE A 15 -10.26 7.41 -10.09
N ASP A 16 -10.01 7.22 -8.79
CA ASP A 16 -10.82 7.89 -7.77
C ASP A 16 -10.08 9.15 -7.32
N GLY A 17 -10.64 10.30 -7.72
CA GLY A 17 -10.24 11.61 -7.24
C GLY A 17 -10.68 11.82 -5.80
N GLY A 18 -9.97 11.20 -4.85
CA GLY A 18 -10.15 11.42 -3.43
C GLY A 18 -9.42 12.68 -2.94
N ARG A 19 -10.15 13.64 -2.36
CA ARG A 19 -9.60 14.84 -1.72
C ARG A 19 -8.55 14.48 -0.64
N VAL A 20 -7.43 15.18 -0.66
CA VAL A 20 -6.57 15.37 0.53
C VAL A 20 -6.07 16.82 0.57
N ALA A 21 -6.21 17.43 1.75
CA ALA A 21 -5.72 18.75 2.07
C ALA A 21 -4.19 18.74 2.16
N GLY A 22 -3.52 19.63 1.42
CA GLY A 22 -2.08 19.84 1.51
C GLY A 22 -1.39 19.89 0.15
N GLY A 23 -1.08 21.11 -0.32
CA GLY A 23 -0.06 21.41 -1.33
C GLY A 23 -0.03 20.52 -2.59
N TYR A 24 -0.94 20.78 -3.54
CA TYR A 24 -0.96 20.11 -4.83
C TYR A 24 0.25 20.55 -5.68
N ILE A 25 1.31 19.73 -5.78
CA ILE A 25 2.27 19.86 -6.88
C ILE A 25 1.55 19.29 -8.11
N MET A 26 0.85 20.15 -8.84
CA MET A 26 0.37 19.80 -10.18
C MET A 26 1.58 19.37 -11.02
N SER A 27 1.57 18.13 -11.51
CA SER A 27 2.44 17.78 -12.64
C SER A 27 2.17 18.78 -13.75
N SER A 28 3.23 19.34 -14.34
CA SER A 28 3.07 20.33 -15.40
C SER A 28 2.29 19.70 -16.56
N GLU A 29 1.53 20.50 -17.32
CA GLU A 29 0.82 19.98 -18.50
C GLU A 29 1.76 19.28 -19.48
N GLN A 30 3.04 19.66 -19.48
CA GLN A 30 4.10 19.02 -20.27
C GLN A 30 4.44 17.62 -19.75
N GLU A 31 4.64 17.44 -18.44
CA GLU A 31 4.88 16.13 -17.83
C GLU A 31 3.71 15.17 -18.08
N ARG A 32 2.47 15.66 -18.03
CA ARG A 32 1.27 14.86 -18.33
C ARG A 32 1.23 14.40 -19.78
N ARG A 33 1.52 15.30 -20.72
CA ARG A 33 1.56 14.97 -22.16
C ARG A 33 2.65 13.95 -22.48
N GLU A 34 3.83 14.09 -21.90
CA GLU A 34 4.93 13.15 -22.11
C GLU A 34 4.57 11.75 -21.61
N LEU A 35 3.95 11.66 -20.43
CA LEU A 35 3.46 10.39 -19.89
C LEU A 35 2.34 9.79 -20.76
N ASP A 36 1.40 10.59 -21.24
CA ASP A 36 0.35 10.12 -22.16
C ASP A 36 0.92 9.59 -23.47
N GLU A 37 1.95 10.22 -24.03
CA GLU A 37 2.63 9.72 -25.23
C GLU A 37 3.34 8.40 -24.99
N ARG A 38 4.02 8.25 -23.86
CA ARG A 38 4.67 7.00 -23.45
C ARG A 38 3.63 5.87 -23.29
N ALA A 39 2.50 6.15 -22.65
CA ALA A 39 1.39 5.20 -22.54
C ALA A 39 0.82 4.81 -23.91
N ARG A 40 0.65 5.76 -24.83
CA ARG A 40 0.20 5.49 -26.21
C ARG A 40 1.19 4.63 -26.99
N ARG A 41 2.48 4.69 -26.67
CA ARG A 41 3.53 3.81 -27.22
C ARG A 41 3.56 2.42 -26.58
N GLY A 42 2.70 2.15 -25.60
CA GLY A 42 2.62 0.87 -24.89
C GLY A 42 3.59 0.77 -23.70
N GLU A 43 4.24 1.86 -23.30
CA GLU A 43 5.05 1.88 -22.08
C GLU A 43 4.12 1.89 -20.85
N THR A 44 4.47 1.12 -19.81
CA THR A 44 3.72 1.15 -18.54
C THR A 44 3.96 2.47 -17.83
N VAL A 45 2.90 3.26 -17.69
CA VAL A 45 2.90 4.53 -16.94
C VAL A 45 2.15 4.34 -15.64
N VAL A 46 2.85 4.44 -14.51
CA VAL A 46 2.25 4.35 -13.18
C VAL A 46 2.02 5.77 -12.65
N PRO A 47 0.78 6.15 -12.27
CA PRO A 47 0.55 7.43 -11.62
C PRO A 47 1.35 7.47 -10.31
N GLY A 48 2.31 8.38 -10.25
CA GLY A 48 3.19 8.49 -9.10
C GLY A 48 2.41 8.77 -7.82
N GLY A 49 2.73 8.04 -6.74
CA GLY A 49 2.50 8.55 -5.40
C GLY A 49 3.46 9.70 -5.10
N THR A 50 3.48 10.21 -3.86
CA THR A 50 4.38 11.30 -3.41
C THR A 50 5.88 10.99 -3.51
N GLY A 51 6.28 9.81 -3.96
CA GLY A 51 7.66 9.38 -4.06
C GLY A 51 8.14 9.24 -5.51
N GLY A 52 8.94 10.22 -5.95
CA GLY A 52 9.80 10.12 -7.13
C GLY A 52 9.11 10.11 -8.51
N LYS A 53 9.39 11.12 -9.35
CA LYS A 53 8.86 11.19 -10.72
C LYS A 53 9.61 10.32 -11.74
N SER A 54 10.85 9.90 -11.45
CA SER A 54 11.65 9.06 -12.35
C SER A 54 11.50 7.56 -12.05
N LEU A 55 11.72 6.72 -13.06
CA LEU A 55 11.73 5.25 -12.92
C LEU A 55 12.73 4.80 -11.84
N GLU A 56 13.95 5.33 -11.89
CA GLU A 56 14.99 5.01 -10.91
C GLU A 56 14.56 5.38 -9.47
N ALA A 57 13.89 6.52 -9.29
CA ALA A 57 13.39 6.91 -7.97
C ALA A 57 12.29 5.96 -7.48
N GLN A 58 11.42 5.49 -8.37
CA GLN A 58 10.38 4.52 -8.04
C GLN A 58 10.97 3.14 -7.68
N GLU A 59 11.97 2.68 -8.43
CA GLU A 59 12.68 1.42 -8.15
C GLU A 59 13.35 1.46 -6.77
N ARG A 60 14.08 2.53 -6.45
CA ARG A 60 14.72 2.72 -5.14
C ARG A 60 13.69 2.76 -4.00
N LEU A 61 12.53 3.38 -4.22
CA LEU A 61 11.45 3.42 -3.23
C LEU A 61 10.79 2.06 -3.04
N ALA A 62 10.56 1.31 -4.13
CA ALA A 62 10.02 -0.04 -4.08
C ALA A 62 10.98 -0.98 -3.34
N GLU A 63 12.27 -0.89 -3.63
CA GLU A 63 13.33 -1.62 -2.94
C GLU A 63 13.35 -1.28 -1.45
N GLY A 64 13.34 0.02 -1.09
CA GLY A 64 13.31 0.47 0.29
C GLY A 64 12.07 0.00 1.06
N ARG A 65 10.89 0.03 0.44
CA ARG A 65 9.63 -0.48 1.02
C ARG A 65 9.67 -1.99 1.22
N SER A 66 10.20 -2.72 0.25
CA SER A 66 10.37 -4.17 0.32
C SER A 66 11.28 -4.56 1.47
N ARG A 67 12.48 -3.96 1.53
CA ARG A 67 13.45 -4.18 2.62
C ARG A 67 12.88 -3.82 3.97
N GLY A 68 12.27 -2.64 4.11
CA GLY A 68 11.64 -2.22 5.36
C GLY A 68 10.52 -3.16 5.82
N GLY A 69 9.71 -3.65 4.87
CA GLY A 69 8.67 -4.64 5.14
C GLY A 69 9.23 -6.00 5.56
N GLN A 70 10.33 -6.47 4.94
CA GLN A 70 11.03 -7.68 5.34
C GLN A 70 11.60 -7.57 6.76
N THR A 71 12.31 -6.48 7.06
CA THR A 71 12.83 -6.21 8.41
C THR A 71 11.71 -6.17 9.44
N ARG A 72 10.60 -5.49 9.14
CA ARG A 72 9.44 -5.44 10.04
C ARG A 72 8.80 -6.81 10.24
N ARG A 73 8.77 -7.65 9.20
CA ARG A 73 8.29 -9.03 9.29
C ARG A 73 9.18 -9.87 10.19
N GLU A 74 10.50 -9.76 10.07
CA GLU A 74 11.45 -10.49 10.90
C GLU A 74 11.35 -10.06 12.37
N GLN A 75 11.20 -8.76 12.63
CA GLN A 75 11.07 -8.22 13.99
C GLN A 75 9.76 -8.62 14.69
N LEU A 76 8.67 -8.74 13.95
CA LEU A 76 7.35 -9.05 14.53
C LEU A 76 7.03 -10.54 14.51
N GLY A 77 7.60 -11.30 13.57
CA GLY A 77 7.19 -12.67 13.31
C GLY A 77 5.70 -12.79 12.97
N THR A 78 5.18 -14.02 13.02
CA THR A 78 3.76 -14.29 12.79
C THR A 78 2.88 -13.78 13.95
N GLU A 79 3.37 -13.94 15.19
CA GLU A 79 2.64 -13.60 16.41
C GLU A 79 2.37 -12.09 16.51
N GLY A 80 3.38 -11.24 16.24
CA GLY A 80 3.19 -9.79 16.28
C GLY A 80 2.14 -9.29 15.27
N TYR A 81 2.03 -9.92 14.10
CA TYR A 81 0.95 -9.59 13.15
C TYR A 81 -0.43 -10.09 13.61
N GLN A 82 -0.51 -11.27 14.23
CA GLN A 82 -1.76 -11.78 14.81
C GLN A 82 -2.26 -10.87 15.93
N GLU A 83 -1.36 -10.39 16.78
CA GLU A 83 -1.66 -9.49 17.89
C GLU A 83 -2.14 -8.12 17.41
N MET A 84 -1.44 -7.52 16.44
CA MET A 84 -1.89 -6.27 15.81
C MET A 84 -3.24 -6.45 15.10
N GLY A 85 -3.48 -7.59 14.46
CA GLY A 85 -4.76 -7.92 13.83
C GLY A 85 -5.89 -8.03 14.86
N ARG A 86 -5.65 -8.73 15.98
CA ARG A 86 -6.61 -8.85 17.08
C ARG A 86 -6.90 -7.50 17.72
N LYS A 87 -5.87 -6.69 17.98
CA LYS A 87 -6.02 -5.32 18.45
C LYS A 87 -6.85 -4.49 17.47
N GLY A 88 -6.53 -4.55 16.18
CA GLY A 88 -7.28 -3.84 15.13
C GLY A 88 -8.75 -4.24 15.06
N GLY A 89 -9.06 -5.53 15.25
CA GLY A 89 -10.43 -6.05 15.27
C GLY A 89 -11.25 -5.65 16.50
N LEU A 90 -10.61 -5.19 17.57
CA LEU A 90 -11.28 -4.68 18.78
C LEU A 90 -11.58 -3.18 18.70
N SER A 91 -10.89 -2.45 17.83
CA SER A 91 -11.10 -1.01 17.65
C SER A 91 -12.52 -0.70 17.17
N THR A 92 -13.12 0.34 17.74
CA THR A 92 -14.41 0.89 17.31
C THR A 92 -14.23 2.37 16.94
N THR A 93 -15.33 3.04 16.56
CA THR A 93 -15.31 4.49 16.31
C THR A 93 -15.04 5.30 17.58
N GLU A 94 -15.40 4.76 18.75
CA GLU A 94 -15.42 5.48 20.03
C GLU A 94 -14.23 5.12 20.92
N GLU A 95 -13.59 3.97 20.70
CA GLU A 95 -12.47 3.48 21.51
C GLU A 95 -11.45 2.70 20.67
N SER A 96 -10.18 2.77 21.08
CA SER A 96 -9.11 1.98 20.48
C SER A 96 -9.17 0.52 20.91
N GLY A 97 -8.65 -0.36 20.06
CA GLY A 97 -8.53 -1.78 20.39
C GLY A 97 -7.65 -2.08 21.62
N GLU A 98 -6.72 -1.19 21.96
CA GLU A 98 -5.93 -1.25 23.20
C GLU A 98 -6.77 -0.99 24.44
N GLU A 99 -7.54 0.10 24.44
CA GLU A 99 -8.38 0.48 25.58
C GLU A 99 -9.44 -0.58 25.84
N ARG A 100 -10.06 -1.07 24.77
CA ARG A 100 -11.04 -2.15 24.86
C ARG A 100 -10.42 -3.45 25.37
N ALA A 101 -9.25 -3.81 24.88
CA ALA A 101 -8.56 -5.01 25.34
C ALA A 101 -8.23 -4.95 26.83
N GLN A 102 -7.80 -3.79 27.33
CA GLN A 102 -7.55 -3.57 28.75
C GLN A 102 -8.82 -3.65 29.59
N ARG A 103 -9.92 -3.02 29.14
CA ARG A 103 -11.21 -3.05 29.85
C ARG A 103 -11.79 -4.46 29.95
N GLU A 104 -11.70 -5.23 28.87
CA GLU A 104 -12.27 -6.59 28.78
C GLU A 104 -11.29 -7.67 29.28
N GLY A 105 -10.09 -7.29 29.75
CA GLY A 105 -9.08 -8.23 30.24
C GLY A 105 -8.55 -9.17 29.15
N ILE A 106 -8.59 -8.75 27.89
CA ILE A 106 -8.15 -9.50 26.73
C ILE A 106 -6.62 -9.41 26.66
N PRO A 107 -5.89 -10.53 26.80
CA PRO A 107 -4.43 -10.50 26.84
C PRO A 107 -3.85 -10.27 25.45
N ILE A 108 -3.49 -9.04 25.09
CA ILE A 108 -2.73 -8.72 23.88
C ILE A 108 -1.27 -8.54 24.29
N LYS A 109 -0.40 -9.46 23.88
CA LYS A 109 1.04 -9.22 23.99
C LYS A 109 1.46 -8.41 22.76
N VAL A 110 2.56 -7.70 22.87
CA VAL A 110 3.24 -7.10 21.72
C VAL A 110 4.70 -7.38 21.98
N GLU A 111 5.18 -8.53 21.51
CA GLU A 111 6.59 -8.88 21.60
C GLU A 111 7.32 -8.36 20.36
N VAL A 112 8.31 -7.49 20.58
CA VAL A 112 9.21 -7.04 19.51
C VAL A 112 10.45 -7.91 19.60
N HIS A 113 10.68 -8.75 18.59
CA HIS A 113 11.92 -9.48 18.46
C HIS A 113 12.97 -8.55 17.85
N GLU A 114 14.06 -8.30 18.58
CA GLU A 114 15.21 -7.63 17.98
C GLU A 114 15.77 -8.53 16.87
N ALA A 115 15.76 -8.03 15.64
CA ALA A 115 16.43 -8.69 14.54
C ALA A 115 17.92 -8.84 14.89
N ARG A 116 18.47 -10.05 14.69
CA ARG A 116 19.91 -10.30 14.90
C ARG A 116 20.69 -9.32 14.02
N ARG A 117 21.49 -8.47 14.65
CA ARG A 117 22.49 -7.65 13.97
C ARG A 117 23.71 -8.55 13.77
N ASP A 118 23.83 -9.11 12.57
CA ASP A 118 25.05 -9.75 12.09
C ASP A 118 26.05 -8.71 11.58
#